data_AF-A0A9W8HLF9-F1
#
_entry.id   AF-A0A9W8HLF9-F1
#
_cell.length_a   1.000
_cell.length_b   1.000
_cell.length_c   1.000
_cell.angle_alpha   90.00
_cell.angle_beta   90.00
_cell.angle_gamma   90.00
#
_symmetry.space_group_name_H-M   'P 1'
#
loop_
_entity.id
_entity.type
_entity.pdbx_description
1 polymer ?
#
loop_
_entity_poly.entity_id
_entity_poly.type
_entity_poly.pdbx_seq_one_letter_code
_entity_poly.pdbx_strand_id
1 'polypeptide(L)'
;QLLQDDCVPLSTSLGPSASTSSEQLPDYLRPSANWLDAFTGYFAQEQTGFRLLLDKTSIPQDFSIPHSDRLREWRSFCYGIDEDRSTKNSIVYALASADQMMAIRLIKWMTAWMAIDQLRRIEGIWLWYLILRLDSLLDHDDTHVLRELCRRLISIRSNIGHNIGQNAETQLDHRRNEIAAINILIAAVTRGYKQYDLELL
;
A
#
# COMPACT_ATOMS: atom_id res chain seq x y z
N GLN A 1 -6.48 64.85 41.34
CA GLN A 1 -6.80 64.08 40.12
C GLN A 1 -6.79 62.61 40.54
N LEU A 2 -7.95 62.03 40.85
CA LEU A 2 -8.76 61.16 39.96
C LEU A 2 -7.92 59.90 39.59
N LEU A 3 -8.25 58.63 39.89
CA LEU A 3 -9.48 57.85 40.19
C LEU A 3 -9.05 56.57 40.96
N GLN A 4 -9.77 56.07 41.99
CA GLN A 4 -10.83 55.03 41.94
C GLN A 4 -10.41 53.73 41.24
N ASP A 5 -10.21 52.65 42.01
CA ASP A 5 -11.17 51.56 42.31
C ASP A 5 -11.30 50.55 41.14
N ASP A 6 -10.92 49.29 41.36
CA ASP A 6 -11.87 48.16 41.38
C ASP A 6 -11.16 46.79 41.36
N CYS A 7 -11.50 46.00 42.37
CA CYS A 7 -11.43 44.53 42.38
C CYS A 7 -12.53 43.96 41.46
N VAL A 8 -12.33 42.80 40.83
CA VAL A 8 -13.31 41.70 40.54
C VAL A 8 -12.70 40.67 39.54
N PRO A 9 -13.11 39.38 39.56
CA PRO A 9 -12.21 38.23 39.43
C PRO A 9 -12.39 37.35 38.18
N LEU A 10 -11.54 36.30 38.11
CA LEU A 10 -11.62 35.02 37.37
C LEU A 10 -12.10 35.02 35.90
N SER A 11 -11.25 34.49 35.02
CA SER A 11 -11.68 33.64 33.91
C SER A 11 -10.56 32.68 33.52
N THR A 12 -10.57 31.51 34.16
CA THR A 12 -10.00 30.26 33.65
C THR A 12 -10.72 29.91 32.35
N SER A 13 -10.13 30.23 31.19
CA SER A 13 -10.60 29.66 29.93
C SER A 13 -10.13 28.21 29.83
N LEU A 14 -10.99 27.28 30.21
CA LEU A 14 -10.96 25.91 29.68
C LEU A 14 -11.14 26.02 28.17
N GLY A 15 -10.05 25.84 27.42
CA GLY A 15 -10.13 25.62 25.98
C GLY A 15 -10.96 24.36 25.70
N PRO A 16 -11.77 24.34 24.63
CA PRO A 16 -12.53 23.16 24.28
C PRO A 16 -11.56 22.03 23.94
N SER A 17 -11.53 21.01 24.78
CA SER A 17 -11.00 19.69 24.46
C SER A 17 -11.74 19.18 23.24
N ALA A 18 -11.22 19.47 22.05
CA ALA A 18 -11.60 18.75 20.85
C ALA A 18 -11.14 17.31 21.07
N SER A 19 -12.04 16.49 21.62
CA SER A 19 -11.96 15.05 21.51
C SER A 19 -12.00 14.76 20.01
N THR A 20 -10.82 14.64 19.41
CA THR A 20 -10.64 13.94 18.14
C THR A 20 -11.12 12.53 18.41
N SER A 21 -12.41 12.28 18.21
CA SER A 21 -12.94 10.95 18.04
C SER A 21 -12.16 10.37 16.88
N SER A 22 -11.14 9.56 17.20
CA SER A 22 -10.47 8.71 16.24
C SER A 22 -11.59 7.88 15.64
N GLU A 23 -12.08 8.28 14.47
CA GLU A 23 -13.14 7.60 13.74
C GLU A 23 -12.61 6.20 13.46
N GLN A 24 -12.97 5.25 14.33
CA GLN A 24 -12.43 3.91 14.27
C GLN A 24 -12.91 3.28 12.98
N LEU A 25 -11.95 2.88 12.14
CA LEU A 25 -12.24 2.19 10.90
C LEU A 25 -13.13 0.97 11.22
N PRO A 26 -14.25 0.77 10.50
CA PRO A 26 -15.12 -0.36 10.77
C PRO A 26 -14.37 -1.70 10.74
N ASP A 27 -14.63 -2.55 11.75
CA ASP A 27 -13.91 -3.82 11.94
C ASP A 27 -13.96 -4.74 10.73
N TYR A 28 -15.06 -4.71 9.95
CA TYR A 28 -15.23 -5.55 8.76
C TYR A 28 -14.29 -5.20 7.60
N LEU A 29 -13.60 -4.04 7.65
CA LEU A 29 -12.60 -3.65 6.66
C LEU A 29 -11.20 -4.17 7.02
N ARG A 30 -10.99 -4.59 8.27
CA ARG A 30 -9.71 -5.09 8.76
C ARG A 30 -9.69 -6.63 8.72
N PRO A 31 -8.57 -7.26 8.35
CA PRO A 31 -8.43 -8.70 8.52
C PRO A 31 -8.44 -9.07 10.00
N SER A 32 -8.92 -10.27 10.31
CA SER A 32 -8.83 -10.80 11.66
C SER A 32 -7.38 -11.18 12.01
N ALA A 33 -7.06 -11.22 13.30
CA ALA A 33 -5.73 -11.64 13.78
C ALA A 33 -5.34 -13.04 13.25
N ASN A 34 -6.29 -13.99 13.30
CA ASN A 34 -6.08 -15.34 12.77
C ASN A 34 -5.73 -15.34 11.27
N TRP A 35 -6.35 -14.46 10.49
CA TRP A 35 -6.03 -14.32 9.07
C TRP A 35 -4.62 -13.76 8.88
N LEU A 36 -4.21 -12.75 9.65
CA LEU A 36 -2.86 -12.17 9.58
C LEU A 36 -1.76 -13.18 9.98
N ASP A 37 -2.03 -13.99 11.00
CA ASP A 37 -1.11 -15.03 11.44
C ASP A 37 -0.94 -16.10 10.36
N ALA A 38 -2.04 -16.58 9.77
CA ALA A 38 -2.01 -17.52 8.64
C ALA A 38 -1.33 -16.92 7.40
N PHE A 39 -1.56 -15.63 7.14
CA PHE A 39 -0.99 -14.91 6.00
C PHE A 39 0.54 -14.89 6.03
N THR A 40 1.16 -14.85 7.21
CA THR A 40 2.63 -14.84 7.33
C THR A 40 3.26 -16.08 6.68
N GLY A 41 2.67 -17.26 6.90
CA GLY A 41 3.12 -18.51 6.27
C GLY A 41 2.85 -18.53 4.78
N TYR A 42 1.66 -18.07 4.36
CA TYR A 42 1.31 -17.93 2.95
C TYR A 42 2.27 -17.01 2.20
N PHE A 43 2.57 -15.84 2.76
CA PHE A 43 3.45 -14.86 2.14
C PHE A 43 4.88 -15.41 1.94
N ALA A 44 5.44 -16.07 2.95
CA ALA A 44 6.76 -16.69 2.84
C ALA A 44 6.81 -17.79 1.75
N GLN A 45 5.73 -18.57 1.62
CA GLN A 45 5.57 -19.56 0.56
C GLN A 45 5.52 -18.91 -0.82
N GLU A 46 4.68 -17.88 -0.99
CA GLU A 46 4.55 -17.12 -2.25
C GLU A 46 5.87 -16.44 -2.64
N GLN A 47 6.59 -15.85 -1.68
CA GLN A 47 7.87 -15.20 -1.94
C GLN A 47 8.92 -16.21 -2.43
N THR A 48 8.97 -17.39 -1.80
CA THR A 48 9.86 -18.48 -2.21
C THR A 48 9.49 -19.00 -3.60
N GLY A 49 8.20 -19.25 -3.84
CA GLY A 49 7.70 -19.73 -5.13
C GLY A 49 7.97 -18.72 -6.26
N PHE A 50 7.77 -17.44 -5.98
CA PHE A 50 8.00 -16.37 -6.95
C PHE A 50 9.49 -16.20 -7.26
N ARG A 51 10.39 -16.28 -6.27
CA ARG A 51 11.83 -16.26 -6.51
C ARG A 51 12.26 -17.42 -7.43
N LEU A 52 11.79 -18.64 -7.16
CA LEU A 52 12.06 -19.79 -8.01
C LEU A 52 11.49 -19.63 -9.43
N LEU A 53 10.35 -18.95 -9.58
CA LEU A 53 9.79 -18.61 -10.88
C LEU A 53 10.72 -17.66 -11.64
N LEU A 54 11.20 -16.60 -10.99
CA LEU A 54 12.11 -15.63 -11.60
C LEU A 54 13.43 -16.28 -12.03
N ASP A 55 14.02 -17.12 -11.17
CA ASP A 55 15.28 -17.83 -11.46
C ASP A 55 15.18 -18.76 -12.68
N LYS A 56 13.99 -19.33 -12.92
CA LYS A 56 13.72 -20.24 -14.04
C LYS A 56 13.21 -19.52 -15.30
N THR A 57 12.91 -18.23 -15.19
CA THR A 57 12.32 -17.48 -16.29
C THR A 57 13.36 -17.20 -17.36
N SER A 58 13.13 -17.72 -18.57
CA SER A 58 13.88 -17.33 -19.76
C SER A 58 13.25 -16.08 -20.36
N ILE A 59 13.99 -14.98 -20.36
CA ILE A 59 13.55 -13.69 -20.90
C ILE A 59 13.67 -13.74 -22.44
N PRO A 60 12.60 -13.44 -23.21
CA PRO A 60 12.67 -13.36 -24.67
C PRO A 60 13.71 -12.33 -25.14
N GLN A 61 14.40 -12.61 -26.26
CA GLN A 61 15.48 -11.75 -26.76
C GLN A 61 14.99 -10.35 -27.20
N ASP A 62 13.73 -10.24 -27.58
CA ASP A 62 13.05 -9.01 -27.99
C ASP A 62 12.43 -8.26 -26.80
N PHE A 63 12.41 -8.86 -25.62
CA PHE A 63 11.91 -8.20 -24.42
C PHE A 63 12.93 -7.19 -23.90
N SER A 64 12.47 -5.96 -23.66
CA SER A 64 13.27 -4.92 -23.02
C SER A 64 12.43 -4.18 -21.99
N ILE A 65 13.07 -3.84 -20.88
CA ILE A 65 12.50 -2.95 -19.87
C ILE A 65 12.91 -1.51 -20.15
N PRO A 66 12.11 -0.52 -19.73
CA PRO A 66 12.52 0.87 -19.81
C PRO A 66 13.79 1.15 -19.01
N HIS A 67 14.55 2.18 -19.41
CA HIS A 67 15.76 2.55 -18.68
C HIS A 67 15.41 3.05 -17.26
N SER A 68 16.30 2.80 -16.29
CA SER A 68 16.01 2.93 -14.85
C SER A 68 15.70 4.34 -14.35
N ASP A 69 16.04 5.38 -15.11
CA ASP A 69 15.76 6.79 -14.81
C ASP A 69 14.51 7.34 -15.52
N ARG A 70 13.93 6.57 -16.46
CA ARG A 70 12.82 7.02 -17.32
C ARG A 70 11.48 6.78 -16.67
N LEU A 71 11.18 7.55 -15.63
CA LEU A 71 9.91 7.52 -14.89
C LEU A 71 8.67 7.41 -15.79
N ARG A 72 8.60 8.24 -16.84
CA ARG A 72 7.44 8.29 -17.75
C ARG A 72 7.29 6.99 -18.53
N GLU A 73 8.38 6.42 -19.02
CA GLU A 73 8.35 5.17 -19.77
C GLU A 73 7.97 4.00 -18.86
N TRP A 74 8.47 3.97 -17.62
CA TRP A 74 8.04 2.99 -16.63
C TRP A 74 6.55 3.11 -16.31
N ARG A 75 6.02 4.32 -16.20
CA ARG A 75 4.58 4.52 -16.03
C ARG A 75 3.80 3.94 -17.21
N SER A 76 4.17 4.33 -18.43
CA SER A 76 3.54 3.81 -19.64
C SER A 76 3.67 2.28 -19.75
N PHE A 77 4.81 1.72 -19.34
CA PHE A 77 5.05 0.29 -19.32
C PHE A 77 4.12 -0.41 -18.31
N CYS A 78 4.11 0.00 -17.05
CA CYS A 78 3.31 -0.64 -16.00
C CYS A 78 1.80 -0.56 -16.24
N TYR A 79 1.31 0.57 -16.77
CA TYR A 79 -0.12 0.78 -17.04
C TYR A 79 -0.55 0.40 -18.46
N GLY A 80 0.40 0.23 -19.38
CA GLY A 80 0.16 -0.17 -20.77
C GLY A 80 0.08 -1.68 -20.96
N ILE A 81 0.39 -2.46 -19.91
CA ILE A 81 0.14 -3.90 -19.94
C ILE A 81 -1.37 -4.12 -19.84
N ASP A 82 -1.98 -4.56 -20.94
CA ASP A 82 -3.43 -4.78 -21.06
C ASP A 82 -3.92 -5.90 -20.12
N GLU A 83 -5.21 -6.21 -20.01
CA GLU A 83 -5.68 -7.26 -19.07
C GLU A 83 -5.54 -8.72 -19.58
N ASP A 84 -4.93 -8.94 -20.75
CA ASP A 84 -4.81 -10.25 -21.39
C ASP A 84 -3.76 -11.19 -20.75
N ARG A 85 -3.72 -12.48 -21.16
CA ARG A 85 -2.71 -13.45 -20.67
C ARG A 85 -1.26 -13.02 -20.92
N SER A 86 -1.02 -12.12 -21.88
CA SER A 86 0.29 -11.51 -22.19
C SER A 86 0.90 -10.77 -20.98
N THR A 87 0.04 -10.35 -20.04
CA THR A 87 0.35 -9.40 -18.97
C THR A 87 1.14 -10.02 -17.84
N LYS A 88 0.78 -11.25 -17.45
CA LYS A 88 1.50 -11.98 -16.40
C LYS A 88 2.94 -12.27 -16.84
N ASN A 89 3.13 -12.63 -18.10
CA ASN A 89 4.48 -12.89 -18.63
C ASN A 89 5.31 -11.61 -18.65
N SER A 90 4.74 -10.49 -19.06
CA SER A 90 5.44 -9.20 -19.13
C SER A 90 5.91 -8.70 -17.75
N ILE A 91 5.08 -8.85 -16.70
CA ILE A 91 5.47 -8.51 -15.33
C ILE A 91 6.60 -9.41 -14.84
N VAL A 92 6.48 -10.73 -15.05
CA VAL A 92 7.51 -11.70 -14.64
C VAL A 92 8.84 -11.42 -15.36
N TYR A 93 8.82 -11.16 -16.68
CA TYR A 93 10.01 -10.80 -17.43
C TYR A 93 10.63 -9.48 -16.93
N ALA A 94 9.79 -8.47 -16.65
CA ALA A 94 10.26 -7.21 -16.11
C ALA A 94 10.95 -7.38 -14.76
N LEU A 95 10.36 -8.19 -13.86
CA LEU A 95 10.89 -8.42 -12.52
C LEU A 95 12.08 -9.38 -12.48
N ALA A 96 12.19 -10.29 -13.45
CA ALA A 96 13.37 -11.11 -13.67
C ALA A 96 14.54 -10.28 -14.20
N SER A 97 14.24 -9.23 -14.97
CA SER A 97 15.23 -8.27 -15.49
C SER A 97 15.59 -7.15 -14.50
N ALA A 98 14.81 -6.98 -13.43
CA ALA A 98 14.98 -5.92 -12.45
C ALA A 98 15.77 -6.40 -11.23
N ASP A 99 16.73 -5.57 -10.79
CA ASP A 99 17.41 -5.73 -9.51
C ASP A 99 16.55 -5.19 -8.34
N GLN A 100 17.06 -5.36 -7.11
CA GLN A 100 16.37 -4.90 -5.90
C GLN A 100 16.17 -3.38 -5.91
N MET A 101 17.17 -2.61 -6.36
CA MET A 101 17.10 -1.14 -6.42
C MET A 101 15.97 -0.68 -7.35
N MET A 102 15.84 -1.32 -8.51
CA MET A 102 14.77 -1.03 -9.46
C MET A 102 13.41 -1.43 -8.90
N ALA A 103 13.29 -2.57 -8.22
CA ALA A 103 12.05 -3.00 -7.57
C ALA A 103 11.58 -1.98 -6.52
N ILE A 104 12.46 -1.53 -5.62
CA ILE A 104 12.16 -0.48 -4.63
C ILE A 104 11.77 0.84 -5.31
N ARG A 105 12.50 1.23 -6.35
CA ARG A 105 12.21 2.44 -7.13
C ARG A 105 10.82 2.38 -7.76
N LEU A 106 10.44 1.22 -8.32
CA LEU A 106 9.10 0.99 -8.86
C LEU A 106 8.02 1.07 -7.77
N ILE A 107 8.25 0.49 -6.59
CA ILE A 107 7.31 0.62 -5.46
C ILE A 107 7.11 2.09 -5.09
N LYS A 108 8.19 2.86 -4.98
CA LYS A 108 8.14 4.30 -4.69
C LYS A 108 7.34 5.06 -5.74
N TRP A 109 7.58 4.80 -7.02
CA TRP A 109 6.88 5.47 -8.11
C TRP A 109 5.41 5.07 -8.21
N MET A 110 5.10 3.78 -8.08
CA MET A 110 3.74 3.28 -8.03
C MET A 110 2.99 3.94 -6.88
N THR A 111 3.60 4.03 -5.70
CA THR A 111 3.02 4.71 -4.52
C THR A 111 2.65 6.16 -4.84
N ALA A 112 3.50 6.88 -5.59
CA ALA A 112 3.24 8.25 -6.00
C ALA A 112 2.20 8.39 -7.13
N TRP A 113 2.02 7.35 -7.96
CA TRP A 113 1.06 7.36 -9.06
C TRP A 113 -0.36 6.96 -8.65
N MET A 114 -0.51 6.25 -7.53
CA MET A 114 -1.81 5.80 -7.03
C MET A 114 -2.71 6.97 -6.63
N ALA A 115 -4.01 6.81 -6.92
CA ALA A 115 -5.05 7.71 -6.46
C ALA A 115 -5.13 7.73 -4.91
N ILE A 116 -5.83 8.72 -4.37
CA ILE A 116 -5.98 8.90 -2.91
C ILE A 116 -7.05 7.96 -2.35
N ASP A 117 -8.01 7.57 -3.18
CA ASP A 117 -9.28 6.94 -2.82
C ASP A 117 -9.52 5.60 -3.52
N GLN A 118 -8.55 5.14 -4.32
CA GLN A 118 -8.66 3.90 -5.07
C GLN A 118 -7.31 3.22 -5.29
N LEU A 119 -7.32 1.88 -5.19
CA LEU A 119 -6.30 0.98 -5.70
C LEU A 119 -6.82 0.31 -6.97
N ARG A 120 -6.26 0.64 -8.13
CA ARG A 120 -6.59 -0.02 -9.40
C ARG A 120 -6.04 -1.44 -9.39
N ARG A 121 -6.72 -2.34 -10.08
CA ARG A 121 -6.34 -3.76 -10.18
C ARG A 121 -4.89 -3.94 -10.64
N ILE A 122 -4.47 -3.26 -11.70
CA ILE A 122 -3.11 -3.34 -12.23
C ILE A 122 -2.07 -2.85 -11.22
N GLU A 123 -2.40 -1.85 -10.40
CA GLU A 123 -1.53 -1.36 -9.32
C GLU A 123 -1.35 -2.42 -8.24
N GLY A 124 -2.46 -3.05 -7.81
CA GLY A 124 -2.42 -4.13 -6.84
C GLY A 124 -1.59 -5.32 -7.31
N ILE A 125 -1.72 -5.70 -8.59
CA ILE A 125 -0.94 -6.79 -9.19
C ILE A 125 0.56 -6.44 -9.21
N TRP A 126 0.92 -5.25 -9.70
CA TRP A 126 2.31 -4.82 -9.74
C TRP A 126 2.93 -4.75 -8.34
N LEU A 127 2.24 -4.11 -7.41
CA LEU A 127 2.72 -3.98 -6.03
C LEU A 127 2.88 -5.35 -5.38
N TRP A 128 1.95 -6.28 -5.59
CA TRP A 128 2.08 -7.64 -5.06
C TRP A 128 3.37 -8.30 -5.54
N TYR A 129 3.61 -8.35 -6.85
CA TYR A 129 4.80 -9.00 -7.38
C TYR A 129 6.10 -8.24 -7.06
N LEU A 130 6.06 -6.91 -7.00
CA LEU A 130 7.20 -6.10 -6.55
C LEU A 130 7.57 -6.43 -5.09
N ILE A 131 6.59 -6.53 -4.21
CA ILE A 131 6.80 -6.88 -2.80
C ILE A 131 7.31 -8.32 -2.66
N LEU A 132 6.82 -9.26 -3.46
CA LEU A 132 7.36 -10.63 -3.49
C LEU A 132 8.79 -10.70 -4.04
N ARG A 133 9.18 -9.77 -4.93
CA ARG A 133 10.52 -9.72 -5.53
C ARG A 133 11.60 -9.27 -4.55
N LEU A 134 11.25 -8.45 -3.56
CA LEU A 134 12.23 -7.89 -2.62
C LEU A 134 12.91 -8.98 -1.79
N ASP A 135 14.18 -8.75 -1.47
CA ASP A 135 14.89 -9.56 -0.49
C ASP A 135 14.44 -9.18 0.93
N SER A 136 14.57 -10.13 1.85
CA SER A 136 14.45 -9.92 3.29
C SER A 136 15.44 -8.91 3.87
N LEU A 137 16.59 -8.70 3.22
CA LEU A 137 17.60 -7.73 3.63
C LEU A 137 17.29 -6.35 3.03
N LEU A 138 16.39 -5.62 3.68
CA LEU A 138 16.11 -4.22 3.38
C LEU A 138 16.91 -3.31 4.30
N ASP A 139 17.47 -2.25 3.73
CA ASP A 139 18.05 -1.18 4.54
C ASP A 139 16.95 -0.25 5.09
N HIS A 140 17.38 0.79 5.82
CA HIS A 140 16.46 1.76 6.41
C HIS A 140 15.66 2.52 5.34
N ASP A 141 16.26 2.85 4.20
CA ASP A 141 15.63 3.67 3.18
C ASP A 141 14.62 2.86 2.37
N ASP A 142 14.96 1.61 2.04
CA ASP A 142 14.06 0.62 1.45
C ASP A 142 12.86 0.36 2.37
N THR A 143 13.11 0.18 3.67
CA THR A 143 12.07 0.01 4.68
C THR A 143 11.16 1.23 4.75
N HIS A 144 11.73 2.44 4.69
CA HIS A 144 10.94 3.68 4.67
C HIS A 144 10.00 3.73 3.44
N VAL A 145 10.44 3.29 2.26
CA VAL A 145 9.59 3.21 1.06
C VAL A 145 8.40 2.26 1.28
N LEU A 146 8.62 1.09 1.87
CA LEU A 146 7.54 0.15 2.17
C LEU A 146 6.55 0.70 3.20
N ARG A 147 7.05 1.37 4.24
CA ARG A 147 6.19 2.01 5.25
C ARG A 147 5.31 3.09 4.62
N GLU A 148 5.86 3.86 3.68
CA GLU A 148 5.08 4.90 2.98
C GLU A 148 4.00 4.31 2.08
N LEU A 149 4.32 3.23 1.34
CA LEU A 149 3.32 2.45 0.61
C LEU A 149 2.20 1.99 1.54
N CYS A 150 2.55 1.40 2.69
CA CYS A 150 1.58 0.87 3.64
C CYS A 150 0.66 1.96 4.20
N ARG A 151 1.19 3.14 4.57
CA ARG A 151 0.37 4.28 5.01
C ARG A 151 -0.58 4.75 3.92
N ARG A 152 -0.11 4.79 2.67
CA ARG A 152 -0.96 5.15 1.53
C ARG A 152 -2.11 4.17 1.36
N LEU A 153 -1.86 2.87 1.46
CA LEU A 153 -2.87 1.82 1.39
C LEU A 153 -3.88 1.90 2.55
N ILE A 154 -3.41 2.18 3.77
CA ILE A 154 -4.28 2.40 4.94
C ILE A 154 -5.20 3.61 4.72
N SER A 155 -4.66 4.70 4.17
CA SER A 155 -5.46 5.89 3.82
C SER A 155 -6.54 5.58 2.78
N ILE A 156 -6.20 4.85 1.70
CA ILE A 156 -7.17 4.41 0.69
C ILE A 156 -8.27 3.56 1.33
N ARG A 157 -7.92 2.56 2.14
CA ARG A 157 -8.88 1.71 2.87
C ARG A 157 -9.82 2.53 3.75
N SER A 158 -9.28 3.55 4.43
CA SER A 158 -10.06 4.46 5.27
C SER A 158 -11.06 5.27 4.47
N ASN A 159 -10.61 5.86 3.36
CA ASN A 159 -11.48 6.61 2.44
C ASN A 159 -12.61 5.74 1.87
N ILE A 160 -12.32 4.48 1.52
CA ILE A 160 -13.35 3.52 1.09
C ILE A 160 -14.38 3.30 2.20
N GLY A 161 -13.93 3.11 3.44
CA GLY A 161 -14.81 2.92 4.59
C GLY A 161 -15.78 4.08 4.82
N HIS A 162 -15.32 5.33 4.75
CA HIS A 162 -16.18 6.51 4.90
C HIS A 162 -17.20 6.62 3.74
N ASN A 163 -16.82 6.23 2.52
CA ASN A 163 -17.67 6.35 1.33
C ASN A 163 -18.74 5.24 1.24
N ILE A 164 -18.48 4.04 1.76
CA ILE A 164 -19.45 2.91 1.75
C ILE A 164 -20.72 3.26 2.54
N GLY A 165 -20.62 4.08 3.59
CA GLY A 165 -21.77 4.54 4.38
C GLY A 165 -22.79 5.38 3.60
N GLN A 166 -22.46 5.85 2.39
CA GLN A 166 -23.28 6.81 1.65
C GLN A 166 -24.01 6.24 0.41
N ASN A 167 -23.60 5.10 -0.17
CA ASN A 167 -24.20 4.56 -1.42
C ASN A 167 -24.17 3.01 -1.46
N ALA A 168 -25.25 2.34 -1.03
CA ALA A 168 -25.14 1.07 -0.30
C ALA A 168 -25.20 -0.28 -1.04
N GLU A 169 -25.53 -0.43 -2.32
CA GLU A 169 -25.79 -1.81 -2.82
C GLU A 169 -25.02 -2.26 -4.08
N THR A 170 -24.83 -1.41 -5.09
CA THR A 170 -24.22 -1.89 -6.36
C THR A 170 -22.70 -1.77 -6.42
N GLN A 171 -22.07 -0.98 -5.54
CA GLN A 171 -20.60 -0.82 -5.51
C GLN A 171 -19.88 -1.81 -4.56
N LEU A 172 -20.64 -2.58 -3.78
CA LEU A 172 -20.08 -3.34 -2.67
C LEU A 172 -19.13 -4.46 -3.13
N ASP A 173 -19.45 -5.17 -4.21
CA ASP A 173 -18.65 -6.32 -4.66
C ASP A 173 -17.32 -5.91 -5.30
N HIS A 174 -17.29 -4.82 -6.07
CA HIS A 174 -16.01 -4.30 -6.60
C HIS A 174 -15.11 -3.80 -5.46
N ARG A 175 -15.70 -3.07 -4.50
CA ARG A 175 -14.97 -2.57 -3.33
C ARG A 175 -14.48 -3.70 -2.43
N ARG A 176 -15.20 -4.82 -2.31
CA ARG A 176 -14.74 -6.00 -1.55
C ARG A 176 -13.42 -6.56 -2.09
N ASN A 177 -13.32 -6.73 -3.41
CA ASN A 177 -12.09 -7.23 -4.03
C ASN A 177 -10.92 -6.24 -3.85
N GLU A 178 -11.20 -4.94 -3.96
CA GLU A 178 -10.23 -3.88 -3.71
C GLU A 178 -9.75 -3.87 -2.26
N ILE A 179 -10.66 -3.94 -1.28
CA ILE A 179 -10.34 -4.01 0.15
C ILE A 179 -9.50 -5.26 0.45
N ALA A 180 -9.85 -6.41 -0.12
CA ALA A 180 -9.08 -7.64 0.04
C ALA A 180 -7.66 -7.49 -0.51
N ALA A 181 -7.49 -6.90 -1.70
CA ALA A 181 -6.18 -6.62 -2.27
C ALA A 181 -5.36 -5.65 -1.41
N ILE A 182 -5.97 -4.56 -0.92
CA ILE A 182 -5.33 -3.62 -0.01
C ILE A 182 -4.87 -4.32 1.27
N ASN A 183 -5.72 -5.17 1.86
CA ASN A 183 -5.42 -5.90 3.08
C ASN A 183 -4.25 -6.89 2.88
N ILE A 184 -4.19 -7.58 1.74
CA ILE A 184 -3.06 -8.44 1.37
C ILE A 184 -1.76 -7.63 1.29
N LEU A 185 -1.78 -6.47 0.64
CA LEU A 185 -0.60 -5.63 0.49
C LEU A 185 -0.13 -5.03 1.82
N ILE A 186 -1.07 -4.57 2.66
CA ILE A 186 -0.76 -4.11 4.02
C ILE A 186 -0.12 -5.24 4.83
N ALA A 187 -0.74 -6.42 4.85
CA ALA A 187 -0.22 -7.57 5.59
C ALA A 187 1.15 -8.04 5.08
N ALA A 188 1.41 -7.93 3.77
CA ALA A 188 2.72 -8.22 3.20
C ALA A 188 3.80 -7.29 3.80
N VAL A 189 3.50 -6.01 3.96
CA VAL A 189 4.44 -5.05 4.60
C VAL A 189 4.53 -5.27 6.11
N THR A 190 3.40 -5.35 6.82
CA THR A 190 3.40 -5.40 8.29
C THR A 190 3.89 -6.72 8.85
N ARG A 191 3.43 -7.85 8.28
CA ARG A 191 3.82 -9.19 8.71
C ARG A 191 5.02 -9.73 7.94
N GLY A 192 5.02 -9.60 6.62
CA GLY A 192 6.09 -10.12 5.76
C GLY A 192 7.43 -9.43 6.01
N TYR A 193 7.43 -8.09 6.13
CA TYR A 193 8.62 -7.28 6.41
C TYR A 193 8.69 -6.77 7.86
N LYS A 194 7.90 -7.37 8.76
CA LYS A 194 7.95 -7.14 10.22
C LYS A 194 7.73 -5.69 10.65
N GLN A 195 6.96 -4.92 9.88
CA GLN A 195 6.55 -3.54 10.21
C GLN A 195 5.27 -3.53 11.07
N TYR A 196 5.30 -4.22 12.21
CA TYR A 196 4.11 -4.49 13.04
C TYR A 196 3.47 -3.23 13.64
N ASP A 197 4.23 -2.15 13.83
CA ASP A 197 3.75 -0.89 14.39
C ASP A 197 2.67 -0.23 13.52
N LEU A 198 2.65 -0.54 12.22
CA LEU A 198 1.66 -0.02 11.27
C LEU A 198 0.30 -0.73 11.35
N GLU A 199 0.19 -1.88 12.04
CA GLU A 199 -1.10 -2.56 12.21
C GLU A 199 -2.05 -1.84 13.16
N LEU A 200 -1.51 -0.93 13.97
CA LEU A 200 -2.24 -0.13 14.95
C LEU A 200 -2.88 1.13 14.34
N LEU A 201 -2.58 1.44 13.07
CA LEU A 201 -3.11 2.57 12.31
C LEU A 201 -4.40 2.17 11.56
#